data_AF-A0A6N7XBN2-F1
#
_entry.id   AF-A0A6N7XBN2-F1
#
_cell.length_a   1.000
_cell.length_b   1.000
_cell.length_c   1.000
_cell.angle_alpha   90.00
_cell.angle_beta   90.00
_cell.angle_gamma   90.00
#
_symmetry.space_group_name_H-M   'P 1'
#
loop_
_entity.id
_entity.type
_entity.pdbx_description
1 polymer ?
#
loop_
_entity_poly.entity_id
_entity_poly.type
_entity_poly.pdbx_seq_one_letter_code
_entity_poly.pdbx_strand_id
1 'polypeptide(L)'
;MRQARGDLMKLYAPGAGYGPDTTLTDTELIVGREHYPTAEVSAVRAFIKPSRLLAAVYQVTVGDKVVNVSFAQKDLEAGNAIIEELDRIALRNRGGRTGEEVRERRREEDVCEALAGRCAADGLDDGMDPQLLRRHLAVVVNGLESDEHPYVTFVAQVNYRDGRRNDGQFAFVATQSALHSSQRRLFGLRPVTLPWETVTDIALEEGTERSVLTIKAPRDAMRLGLGPDEAVAAVAALRAAWRGTPLSPAPRDAVLYTKGAEPNPKAAGSDVAAPSPLGDPYEEVKKAKELLDLGILTQEEFDRKKRQLLGL
;
A
#
# COMPACT_ATOMS: atom_id res chain seq x y z
N MET A 1 -36.83 34.04 9.72
CA MET A 1 -36.40 33.32 10.94
C MET A 1 -34.93 32.97 10.78
N ARG A 2 -34.06 33.78 11.39
CA ARG A 2 -32.60 33.59 11.45
C ARG A 2 -32.26 32.83 12.73
N GLN A 3 -31.06 32.25 12.73
CA GLN A 3 -30.21 31.96 13.89
C GLN A 3 -30.36 30.58 14.55
N ALA A 4 -29.51 29.63 14.10
CA ALA A 4 -28.84 28.63 14.95
C ALA A 4 -27.87 27.81 14.07
N ARG A 5 -26.62 28.27 13.91
CA ARG A 5 -25.45 27.48 13.49
C ARG A 5 -24.21 28.38 13.51
N GLY A 6 -23.81 28.75 14.71
CA GLY A 6 -22.56 29.42 15.00
C GLY A 6 -22.10 28.84 16.32
N ASP A 7 -21.29 27.77 16.23
CA ASP A 7 -20.38 27.27 17.28
C ASP A 7 -19.94 25.86 16.85
N LEU A 8 -18.92 25.80 15.99
CA LEU A 8 -18.07 24.62 15.89
C LEU A 8 -16.60 25.07 15.87
N MET A 9 -15.93 24.77 17.00
CA MET A 9 -14.48 24.61 17.19
C MET A 9 -13.54 25.71 16.66
N LYS A 10 -13.23 26.69 17.53
CA LYS A 10 -11.92 27.35 17.54
C LYS A 10 -10.96 26.50 18.39
N LEU A 11 -10.09 25.70 17.77
CA LEU A 11 -8.98 25.07 18.47
C LEU A 11 -7.79 26.04 18.45
N TYR A 12 -7.45 26.59 19.62
CA TYR A 12 -6.28 27.44 19.86
C TYR A 12 -5.26 26.65 20.68
N ALA A 13 -3.99 26.67 20.28
CA ALA A 13 -2.89 26.20 21.13
C ALA A 13 -1.65 27.11 20.96
N PRO A 14 -1.32 27.99 21.93
CA PRO A 14 -0.06 28.72 21.94
C PRO A 14 0.96 28.03 22.85
N GLY A 15 2.22 27.88 22.42
CA GLY A 15 3.36 27.70 23.34
C GLY A 15 4.54 26.83 22.89
N ALA A 16 5.63 27.55 22.54
CA ALA A 16 7.06 27.24 22.66
C ALA A 16 7.67 26.03 21.91
N GLY A 17 8.55 26.35 20.94
CA GLY A 17 9.69 25.55 20.46
C GLY A 17 9.30 24.26 19.73
N TYR A 18 9.50 24.24 18.40
CA TYR A 18 9.03 23.22 17.44
C TYR A 18 7.53 23.33 17.10
N GLY A 19 7.19 24.44 16.42
CA GLY A 19 6.03 24.67 15.53
C GLY A 19 4.59 24.58 16.10
N PRO A 20 4.05 25.65 16.73
CA PRO A 20 2.68 25.69 17.26
C PRO A 20 1.65 26.43 16.38
N ASP A 21 1.87 26.56 15.06
CA ASP A 21 1.08 27.50 14.24
C ASP A 21 0.24 26.81 13.16
N THR A 22 -0.31 25.63 13.43
CA THR A 22 -1.31 25.03 12.53
C THR A 22 -2.71 25.34 13.03
N THR A 23 -3.44 26.17 12.29
CA THR A 23 -4.85 26.47 12.57
C THR A 23 -5.69 26.10 11.36
N LEU A 24 -6.77 25.36 11.59
CA LEU A 24 -7.76 25.07 10.57
C LEU A 24 -9.03 25.90 10.82
N THR A 25 -9.48 26.61 9.80
CA THR A 25 -10.74 27.34 9.78
C THR A 25 -11.64 26.80 8.66
N ASP A 26 -12.87 27.29 8.55
CA ASP A 26 -13.78 26.87 7.47
C ASP A 26 -13.21 27.15 6.07
N THR A 27 -12.41 28.22 5.93
CA THR A 27 -11.93 28.76 4.64
C THR A 27 -10.43 28.61 4.43
N GLU A 28 -9.64 28.45 5.49
CA GLU A 28 -8.18 28.46 5.42
C GLU A 28 -7.54 27.44 6.38
N LEU A 29 -6.50 26.77 5.87
CA LEU A 29 -5.47 26.08 6.64
C LEU A 29 -4.30 27.06 6.80
N ILE A 30 -3.97 27.41 8.03
CA ILE A 30 -2.87 28.29 8.38
C ILE A 30 -1.74 27.41 8.91
N VAL A 31 -0.54 27.51 8.34
CA VAL A 31 0.66 26.80 8.81
C VAL A 31 1.78 27.83 8.96
N GLY A 32 2.15 28.15 10.20
CA GLY A 32 3.11 29.23 10.45
C GLY A 32 2.53 30.60 10.08
N ARG A 33 3.12 31.25 9.08
CA ARG A 33 2.66 32.53 8.53
C ARG A 33 1.97 32.38 7.17
N GLU A 34 1.85 31.15 6.69
CA GLU A 34 1.31 30.87 5.36
C GLU A 34 -0.14 30.44 5.45
N HIS A 35 -0.95 30.99 4.55
CA HIS A 35 -2.39 30.75 4.48
C HIS A 35 -2.70 29.96 3.21
N TYR A 36 -3.44 28.88 3.39
CA TYR A 36 -3.79 27.94 2.34
C TYR A 36 -5.31 27.83 2.24
N PRO A 37 -5.93 28.12 1.09
CA PRO A 37 -7.38 28.04 0.96
C PRO A 37 -7.84 26.59 1.14
N THR A 38 -8.77 26.36 2.07
CA THR A 38 -9.28 25.01 2.33
C THR A 38 -9.96 24.42 1.11
N ALA A 39 -10.52 25.23 0.21
CA ALA A 39 -11.16 24.79 -1.04
C ALA A 39 -10.19 24.10 -2.02
N GLU A 40 -8.89 24.36 -1.92
CA GLU A 40 -7.86 23.77 -2.79
C GLU A 40 -7.18 22.55 -2.15
N VAL A 41 -7.52 22.23 -0.89
CA VAL A 41 -7.01 21.03 -0.23
C VAL A 41 -7.51 19.81 -0.99
N SER A 42 -6.56 19.03 -1.51
CA SER A 42 -6.83 17.91 -2.40
C SER A 42 -6.37 16.58 -1.84
N ALA A 43 -5.42 16.52 -0.89
CA ALA A 43 -5.01 15.26 -0.28
C ALA A 43 -4.35 15.48 1.08
N VAL A 44 -4.47 14.50 1.98
CA VAL A 44 -3.68 14.42 3.21
C VAL A 44 -3.00 13.06 3.27
N ARG A 45 -1.72 13.03 3.60
CA ARG A 45 -0.92 11.80 3.72
C ARG A 45 -0.07 11.84 4.96
N ALA A 46 -0.11 10.79 5.78
CA ALA A 46 0.83 10.64 6.87
C ALA A 46 2.25 10.39 6.31
N PHE A 47 3.18 11.31 6.59
CA PHE A 47 4.58 11.22 6.20
C PHE A 47 5.40 10.51 7.30
N ILE A 48 5.19 10.87 8.56
CA ILE A 48 5.76 10.21 9.74
C ILE A 48 4.62 9.94 10.73
N LYS A 49 4.40 8.66 11.06
CA LYS A 49 3.42 8.27 12.08
C LYS A 49 3.95 8.58 13.47
N PRO A 50 3.09 9.02 14.40
CA PRO A 50 3.53 9.33 15.75
C PRO A 50 4.11 8.10 16.45
N SER A 51 5.19 8.32 17.19
CA SER A 51 5.79 7.33 18.07
C SER A 51 6.14 7.95 19.42
N ARG A 52 6.64 7.15 20.37
CA ARG A 52 7.11 7.68 21.66
C ARG A 52 8.25 8.70 21.55
N LEU A 53 8.91 8.78 20.39
CA LEU A 53 10.11 9.60 20.17
C LEU A 53 9.92 10.69 19.10
N LEU A 54 8.85 10.62 18.28
CA LEU A 54 8.71 11.48 17.11
C LEU A 54 7.29 12.05 17.01
N ALA A 55 7.23 13.35 16.70
CA ALA A 55 6.05 14.06 16.26
C ALA A 55 5.46 13.44 14.99
N ALA A 56 4.13 13.44 14.87
CA ALA A 56 3.48 13.06 13.64
C ALA A 56 3.69 14.17 12.59
N VAL A 57 4.02 13.78 11.36
CA VAL A 57 4.13 14.71 10.22
C VAL A 57 3.20 14.24 9.12
N TYR A 58 2.41 15.16 8.59
CA TYR A 58 1.45 14.96 7.52
C TYR A 58 1.79 15.88 6.35
N GLN A 59 1.63 15.37 5.14
CA GLN A 59 1.68 16.14 3.91
C GLN A 59 0.27 16.45 3.46
N VAL A 60 -0.06 17.74 3.37
CA VAL A 60 -1.33 18.25 2.86
C VAL A 60 -1.07 18.84 1.48
N THR A 61 -1.74 18.32 0.46
CA THR A 61 -1.68 18.89 -0.90
C THR A 61 -2.74 19.97 -1.01
N VAL A 62 -2.34 21.19 -1.38
CA VAL A 62 -3.22 22.35 -1.59
C VAL A 62 -2.87 22.96 -2.95
N GLY A 63 -3.77 22.82 -3.92
CA GLY A 63 -3.47 23.14 -5.32
C GLY A 63 -2.25 22.33 -5.80
N ASP A 64 -1.23 23.01 -6.33
CA ASP A 64 0.03 22.41 -6.79
C ASP A 64 1.12 22.34 -5.69
N LYS A 65 0.79 22.70 -4.45
CA LYS A 65 1.76 22.77 -3.33
C LYS A 65 1.56 21.62 -2.34
N VAL A 66 2.66 21.13 -1.80
CA VAL A 66 2.66 20.18 -0.68
C VAL A 66 3.12 20.89 0.58
N VAL A 67 2.27 20.91 1.59
CA VAL A 67 2.48 21.57 2.87
C VAL A 67 2.71 20.52 3.95
N ASN A 68 3.79 20.65 4.71
CA ASN A 68 4.07 19.76 5.84
C ASN A 68 3.42 20.31 7.10
N VAL A 69 2.54 19.51 7.70
CA VAL A 69 1.87 19.80 8.96
C VAL A 69 2.39 18.83 10.01
N SER A 70 2.98 19.35 11.08
CA SER A 70 3.54 18.55 12.16
C SER A 70 2.93 18.92 13.50
N PHE A 71 2.68 17.92 14.34
CA PHE A 71 2.15 18.15 15.69
C PHE A 71 3.11 17.61 16.74
N ALA A 72 3.41 18.42 17.75
CA ALA A 72 4.13 17.98 18.92
C ALA A 72 3.35 16.85 19.63
N GLN A 73 4.06 15.97 20.32
CA GLN A 73 3.43 14.82 21.00
C GLN A 73 2.36 15.25 22.02
N LYS A 74 2.56 16.39 22.69
CA LYS A 74 1.61 16.97 23.65
C LYS A 74 0.29 17.42 23.01
N ASP A 75 0.29 17.68 21.70
CA ASP A 75 -0.83 18.22 20.92
C ASP A 75 -1.39 17.19 19.93
N LEU A 76 -1.04 15.91 20.08
CA LEU A 76 -1.38 14.85 19.13
C LEU A 76 -2.89 14.68 18.95
N GLU A 77 -3.67 14.81 20.03
CA GLU A 77 -5.13 14.67 19.98
C GLU A 77 -5.78 15.80 19.17
N ALA A 78 -5.37 17.05 19.42
CA ALA A 78 -5.80 18.20 18.63
C ALA A 78 -5.32 18.10 17.17
N GLY A 79 -4.10 17.62 16.96
CA GLY A 79 -3.54 17.39 15.63
C GLY A 79 -4.29 16.34 14.83
N ASN A 80 -4.65 15.21 15.45
CA ASN A 80 -5.46 14.19 14.80
C ASN A 80 -6.84 14.72 14.42
N ALA A 81 -7.48 15.53 15.27
CA ALA A 81 -8.76 16.17 14.94
C ALA A 81 -8.66 17.11 13.73
N ILE A 82 -7.56 17.89 13.63
CA ILE A 82 -7.28 18.76 12.46
C ILE A 82 -7.07 17.92 11.20
N ILE A 83 -6.32 16.81 11.29
CA ILE A 83 -6.08 15.92 10.16
C ILE A 83 -7.36 15.23 9.68
N GLU A 84 -8.20 14.75 10.60
CA GLU A 84 -9.50 14.16 10.27
C GLU A 84 -10.44 15.17 9.58
N GLU A 85 -10.41 16.44 9.99
CA GLU A 85 -11.15 17.50 9.32
C GLU A 85 -10.54 17.84 7.95
N LEU A 86 -9.21 17.90 7.82
CA LEU A 86 -8.55 18.11 6.53
C LEU A 86 -8.80 16.96 5.55
N ASP A 87 -8.85 15.71 6.01
CA ASP A 87 -9.26 14.57 5.21
C ASP A 87 -10.72 14.73 4.75
N ARG A 88 -11.63 15.14 5.65
CA ARG A 88 -13.02 15.44 5.29
C ARG A 88 -13.15 16.59 4.29
N ILE A 89 -12.35 17.64 4.44
CA ILE A 89 -12.30 18.78 3.51
C ILE A 89 -11.74 18.33 2.16
N ALA A 90 -10.63 17.59 2.13
CA ALA A 90 -10.05 17.03 0.91
C ALA A 90 -11.08 16.16 0.16
N LEU A 91 -11.81 15.32 0.90
CA LEU A 91 -12.90 14.51 0.36
C LEU A 91 -14.07 15.35 -0.17
N ARG A 92 -14.40 16.47 0.49
CA ARG A 92 -15.46 17.39 0.06
C ARG A 92 -15.08 18.16 -1.20
N ASN A 93 -13.83 18.63 -1.29
CA ASN A 93 -13.34 19.45 -2.39
C ASN A 93 -13.09 18.67 -3.67
N ARG A 94 -12.77 17.37 -3.55
CA ARG A 94 -12.76 16.44 -4.69
C ARG A 94 -14.15 16.27 -5.34
N GLY A 95 -15.18 16.96 -4.82
CA GLY A 95 -16.57 16.75 -5.14
C GLY A 95 -17.08 15.60 -4.30
N GLY A 96 -18.16 15.80 -3.54
CA GLY A 96 -18.77 14.72 -2.76
C GLY A 96 -18.88 13.46 -3.61
N ARG A 97 -18.39 12.33 -3.07
CA ARG A 97 -18.15 11.07 -3.81
C ARG A 97 -19.09 10.95 -4.99
N THR A 98 -18.55 10.99 -6.20
CA THR A 98 -19.37 10.75 -7.37
C THR A 98 -20.03 9.38 -7.20
N GLY A 99 -21.24 9.20 -7.74
CA GLY A 99 -21.88 7.87 -7.73
C GLY A 99 -20.97 6.79 -8.35
N GLU A 100 -20.00 7.20 -9.16
CA GLU A 100 -18.98 6.39 -9.79
C GLU A 100 -17.88 5.91 -8.81
N GLU A 101 -17.31 6.77 -7.97
CA GLU A 101 -16.31 6.36 -6.97
C GLU A 101 -16.89 5.42 -5.90
N VAL A 102 -18.15 5.63 -5.50
CA VAL A 102 -18.85 4.71 -4.59
C VAL A 102 -19.09 3.36 -5.27
N ARG A 103 -19.41 3.36 -6.57
CA ARG A 103 -19.56 2.14 -7.36
C ARG A 103 -18.22 1.43 -7.55
N GLU A 104 -17.15 2.17 -7.78
CA GLU A 104 -15.79 1.63 -7.95
C GLU A 104 -15.31 0.96 -6.67
N ARG A 105 -15.40 1.64 -5.51
CA ARG A 105 -15.00 1.03 -4.24
C ARG A 105 -15.85 -0.20 -3.90
N ARG A 106 -17.15 -0.16 -4.19
CA ARG A 106 -18.02 -1.33 -4.03
C ARG A 106 -17.59 -2.48 -4.95
N ARG A 107 -17.23 -2.19 -6.21
CA ARG A 107 -16.66 -3.19 -7.13
C ARG A 107 -15.35 -3.77 -6.61
N GLU A 108 -14.46 -2.95 -6.06
CA GLU A 108 -13.21 -3.43 -5.45
C GLU A 108 -13.47 -4.34 -4.25
N GLU A 109 -14.42 -3.97 -3.39
CA GLU A 109 -14.88 -4.80 -2.26
C GLU A 109 -15.47 -6.13 -2.77
N ASP A 110 -16.33 -6.10 -3.79
CA ASP A 110 -16.93 -7.29 -4.42
C ASP A 110 -15.86 -8.20 -5.04
N VAL A 111 -14.85 -7.62 -5.70
CA VAL A 111 -13.70 -8.36 -6.28
C VAL A 111 -12.87 -9.01 -5.18
N CYS A 112 -12.56 -8.29 -4.11
CA CYS A 112 -11.83 -8.85 -2.97
C CYS A 112 -12.59 -10.01 -2.32
N GLU A 113 -13.91 -9.89 -2.20
CA GLU A 113 -14.76 -10.96 -1.69
C GLU A 113 -14.78 -12.18 -2.62
N ALA A 114 -14.90 -11.97 -3.92
CA ALA A 114 -14.86 -13.05 -4.91
C ALA A 114 -13.51 -13.78 -4.92
N LEU A 115 -12.39 -13.05 -4.89
CA LEU A 115 -11.04 -13.63 -4.84
C LEU A 115 -10.79 -14.40 -3.55
N ALA A 116 -11.21 -13.85 -2.40
CA ALA A 116 -11.11 -14.54 -1.11
C ALA A 116 -11.95 -15.83 -1.09
N GLY A 117 -13.19 -15.76 -1.60
CA GLY A 117 -14.09 -16.92 -1.67
C GLY A 117 -13.53 -18.03 -2.56
N ARG A 118 -12.96 -17.67 -3.73
CA ARG A 118 -12.28 -18.64 -4.61
C ARG A 118 -11.03 -19.23 -3.97
N CYS A 119 -10.19 -18.40 -3.35
CA CYS A 119 -8.99 -18.87 -2.66
C CYS A 119 -9.32 -19.93 -1.60
N ALA A 120 -10.37 -19.72 -0.82
CA ALA A 120 -10.84 -20.70 0.16
C ALA A 120 -11.47 -21.95 -0.48
N ALA A 121 -12.27 -21.78 -1.55
CA ALA A 121 -12.90 -22.90 -2.25
C ALA A 121 -11.89 -23.83 -2.93
N ASP A 122 -10.79 -23.27 -3.44
CA ASP A 122 -9.68 -24.01 -4.05
C ASP A 122 -8.71 -24.58 -2.98
N GLY A 123 -8.95 -24.29 -1.69
CA GLY A 123 -8.09 -24.74 -0.58
C GLY A 123 -6.72 -24.06 -0.52
N LEU A 124 -6.58 -22.87 -1.10
CA LEU A 124 -5.31 -22.15 -1.26
C LEU A 124 -5.10 -21.03 -0.25
N ASP A 125 -5.95 -20.90 0.77
CA ASP A 125 -5.90 -19.83 1.77
C ASP A 125 -4.91 -20.09 2.92
N ASP A 126 -4.31 -21.28 2.99
CA ASP A 126 -3.30 -21.69 4.01
C ASP A 126 -3.75 -21.36 5.45
N GLY A 127 -5.07 -21.45 5.70
CA GLY A 127 -5.70 -21.16 7.00
C GLY A 127 -5.68 -19.69 7.43
N MET A 128 -5.44 -18.74 6.51
CA MET A 128 -5.47 -17.31 6.83
C MET A 128 -6.88 -16.85 7.25
N ASP A 129 -6.96 -15.99 8.26
CA ASP A 129 -8.22 -15.36 8.67
C ASP A 129 -8.89 -14.63 7.48
N PRO A 130 -10.20 -14.83 7.24
CA PRO A 130 -10.87 -14.24 6.08
C PRO A 130 -10.83 -12.70 6.03
N GLN A 131 -10.86 -12.02 7.19
CA GLN A 131 -10.79 -10.55 7.21
C GLN A 131 -9.38 -10.07 6.90
N LEU A 132 -8.37 -10.79 7.40
CA LEU A 132 -6.98 -10.53 7.07
C LEU A 132 -6.72 -10.77 5.57
N LEU A 133 -7.19 -11.89 5.01
CA LEU A 133 -7.08 -12.18 3.57
C LEU A 133 -7.68 -11.06 2.72
N ARG A 134 -8.89 -10.59 3.06
CA ARG A 134 -9.52 -9.45 2.38
C ARG A 134 -8.68 -8.17 2.46
N ARG A 135 -8.01 -7.90 3.58
CA ARG A 135 -7.10 -6.73 3.70
C ARG A 135 -5.87 -6.86 2.81
N HIS A 136 -5.29 -8.05 2.72
CA HIS A 136 -4.18 -8.32 1.80
C HIS A 136 -4.60 -8.15 0.35
N LEU A 137 -5.77 -8.69 -0.03
CA LEU A 137 -6.32 -8.58 -1.37
C LEU A 137 -6.70 -7.14 -1.73
N ALA A 138 -7.24 -6.35 -0.82
CA ALA A 138 -7.55 -4.94 -1.07
C ALA A 138 -6.30 -4.14 -1.47
N VAL A 139 -5.14 -4.44 -0.87
CA VAL A 139 -3.86 -3.80 -1.27
C VAL A 139 -3.41 -4.25 -2.65
N VAL A 140 -3.63 -5.52 -2.99
CA VAL A 140 -3.28 -6.07 -4.30
C VAL A 140 -4.20 -5.52 -5.38
N VAL A 141 -5.52 -5.61 -5.22
CA VAL A 141 -6.55 -5.17 -6.18
C VAL A 141 -6.43 -3.69 -6.49
N ASN A 142 -6.14 -2.85 -5.50
CA ASN A 142 -5.92 -1.42 -5.72
C ASN A 142 -4.64 -1.13 -6.54
N GLY A 143 -3.70 -2.08 -6.59
CA GLY A 143 -2.49 -2.01 -7.40
C GLY A 143 -2.57 -2.75 -8.73
N LEU A 144 -3.72 -3.34 -9.07
CA LEU A 144 -3.93 -3.99 -10.37
C LEU A 144 -4.26 -2.95 -11.44
N GLU A 145 -3.76 -3.20 -12.64
CA GLU A 145 -4.15 -2.42 -13.81
C GLU A 145 -5.56 -2.79 -14.30
N SER A 146 -6.18 -1.88 -15.04
CA SER A 146 -7.58 -2.02 -15.47
C SER A 146 -7.87 -3.24 -16.36
N ASP A 147 -6.83 -3.77 -17.01
CA ASP A 147 -6.87 -4.91 -17.91
C ASP A 147 -6.25 -6.16 -17.28
N GLU A 148 -5.83 -6.14 -16.02
CA GLU A 148 -5.27 -7.30 -15.32
C GLU A 148 -6.37 -8.24 -14.81
N HIS A 149 -6.25 -9.51 -15.18
CA HIS A 149 -7.23 -10.55 -14.85
C HIS A 149 -6.64 -11.55 -13.87
N PRO A 150 -7.16 -11.64 -12.63
CA PRO A 150 -6.72 -12.64 -11.66
C PRO A 150 -6.96 -14.08 -12.13
N TYR A 151 -5.90 -14.86 -12.31
CA TYR A 151 -5.96 -16.28 -12.64
C TYR A 151 -6.07 -17.16 -11.40
N VAL A 152 -5.11 -16.99 -10.48
CA VAL A 152 -5.06 -17.73 -9.22
C VAL A 152 -4.80 -16.77 -8.06
N THR A 153 -5.47 -17.05 -6.94
CA THR A 153 -5.23 -16.40 -5.66
C THR A 153 -4.82 -17.48 -4.68
N PHE A 154 -3.73 -17.26 -3.95
CA PHE A 154 -3.24 -18.19 -2.93
C PHE A 154 -2.53 -17.44 -1.81
N VAL A 155 -2.39 -18.09 -0.67
CA VAL A 155 -1.65 -17.59 0.49
C VAL A 155 -0.38 -18.42 0.66
N ALA A 156 0.72 -17.75 0.97
CA ALA A 156 1.98 -18.43 1.26
C ALA A 156 2.80 -17.71 2.33
N GLN A 157 3.65 -18.47 3.02
CA GLN A 157 4.65 -17.94 3.94
C GLN A 157 5.87 -17.44 3.15
N VAL A 158 6.24 -16.17 3.31
CA VAL A 158 7.33 -15.55 2.55
C VAL A 158 8.68 -15.77 3.24
N ASN A 159 9.73 -15.92 2.43
CA ASN A 159 11.10 -16.21 2.87
C ASN A 159 11.18 -17.45 3.76
N TYR A 160 10.39 -18.47 3.40
CA TYR A 160 10.26 -19.70 4.17
C TYR A 160 11.58 -20.48 4.21
N ARG A 161 12.02 -20.75 5.45
CA ARG A 161 13.11 -21.69 5.77
C ARG A 161 12.60 -22.85 6.61
N ASP A 162 11.72 -22.54 7.57
CA ASP A 162 10.95 -23.52 8.37
C ASP A 162 9.75 -22.83 9.04
N GLY A 163 8.97 -23.59 9.82
CA GLY A 163 7.76 -23.10 10.49
C GLY A 163 7.95 -21.91 11.44
N ARG A 164 9.16 -21.62 11.93
CA ARG A 164 9.47 -20.46 12.80
C ARG A 164 10.25 -19.37 12.07
N ARG A 165 10.93 -19.69 10.98
CA ARG A 165 11.78 -18.78 10.20
C ARG A 165 11.11 -18.48 8.86
N ASN A 166 10.27 -17.45 8.88
CA ASN A 166 9.60 -16.84 7.73
C ASN A 166 9.18 -15.40 8.06
N ASP A 167 8.79 -14.63 7.06
CA ASP A 167 8.39 -13.21 7.21
C ASP A 167 6.89 -13.01 7.45
N GLY A 168 6.15 -14.12 7.58
CA GLY A 168 4.69 -14.16 7.71
C GLY A 168 3.98 -14.63 6.45
N GLN A 169 2.67 -14.79 6.58
CA GLN A 169 1.77 -15.19 5.49
C GLN A 169 1.26 -13.96 4.73
N PHE A 170 1.21 -14.09 3.40
CA PHE A 170 0.74 -13.03 2.50
C PHE A 170 -0.12 -13.62 1.39
N ALA A 171 -1.09 -12.82 0.90
CA ALA A 171 -1.90 -13.19 -0.25
C ALA A 171 -1.21 -12.78 -1.56
N PHE A 172 -1.23 -13.71 -2.50
CA PHE A 172 -0.69 -13.59 -3.85
C PHE A 172 -1.82 -13.70 -4.87
N VAL A 173 -1.75 -12.87 -5.91
CA VAL A 173 -2.65 -12.91 -7.07
C VAL A 173 -1.79 -12.96 -8.32
N ALA A 174 -1.91 -14.04 -9.07
CA ALA A 174 -1.23 -14.18 -10.36
C ALA A 174 -2.17 -13.70 -11.47
N THR A 175 -1.68 -12.83 -12.35
CA THR A 175 -2.40 -12.32 -13.53
C THR A 175 -1.71 -12.78 -14.81
N GLN A 176 -2.11 -12.26 -15.97
CA GLN A 176 -1.42 -12.51 -17.23
C GLN A 176 -0.07 -11.79 -17.38
N SER A 177 0.18 -10.77 -16.57
CA SER A 177 1.34 -9.86 -16.67
C SER A 177 2.34 -10.05 -15.53
N ALA A 178 1.85 -10.33 -14.32
CA ALA A 178 2.69 -10.40 -13.14
C ALA A 178 2.12 -11.25 -12.00
N LEU A 179 2.99 -11.53 -11.01
CA LEU A 179 2.58 -11.95 -9.67
C LEU A 179 2.48 -10.72 -8.78
N HIS A 180 1.31 -10.52 -8.18
CA HIS A 180 1.06 -9.44 -7.24
C HIS A 180 0.96 -10.01 -5.83
N SER A 181 1.50 -9.31 -4.85
CA SER A 181 1.38 -9.65 -3.45
C SER A 181 1.23 -8.38 -2.63
N SER A 182 0.63 -8.50 -1.46
CA SER A 182 0.84 -7.52 -0.41
C SER A 182 2.05 -7.97 0.43
N GLN A 183 2.96 -7.07 0.79
CA GLN A 183 4.05 -7.37 1.72
C GLN A 183 4.04 -6.39 2.89
N ARG A 184 4.42 -6.87 4.07
CA ARG A 184 4.56 -6.04 5.26
C ARG A 184 5.87 -5.26 5.17
N ARG A 185 5.77 -3.94 5.23
CA ARG A 185 6.92 -3.03 5.43
C ARG A 185 6.83 -2.40 6.82
N LEU A 186 7.80 -1.57 7.19
CA LEU A 186 7.77 -0.81 8.45
C LEU A 186 6.43 -0.07 8.65
N PHE A 187 5.75 0.29 7.55
CA PHE A 187 4.44 0.94 7.58
C PHE A 187 3.42 0.20 6.72
N GLY A 188 2.64 -0.66 7.38
CA GLY A 188 1.48 -1.32 6.78
C GLY A 188 1.83 -2.31 5.66
N LEU A 189 0.79 -2.72 4.93
CA LEU A 189 0.92 -3.53 3.73
C LEU A 189 1.18 -2.63 2.52
N ARG A 190 2.09 -3.06 1.65
CA ARG A 190 2.35 -2.41 0.35
C ARG A 190 2.17 -3.42 -0.78
N PRO A 191 1.68 -2.99 -1.95
CA PRO A 191 1.67 -3.84 -3.13
C PRO A 191 3.10 -4.09 -3.57
N VAL A 192 3.37 -5.32 -3.99
CA VAL A 192 4.61 -5.76 -4.61
C VAL A 192 4.22 -6.54 -5.84
N THR A 193 4.79 -6.14 -6.97
CA THR A 193 4.54 -6.75 -8.28
C THR A 193 5.84 -7.35 -8.79
N LEU A 194 5.80 -8.61 -9.18
CA LEU A 194 6.87 -9.34 -9.84
C LEU A 194 6.44 -9.64 -11.28
N PRO A 195 6.90 -8.84 -12.27
CA PRO A 195 6.55 -9.05 -13.66
C PRO A 195 7.06 -10.41 -14.17
N TRP A 196 6.23 -11.11 -14.95
CA TRP A 196 6.56 -12.43 -15.49
C TRP A 196 7.80 -12.45 -16.36
N GLU A 197 8.07 -11.35 -17.07
CA GLU A 197 9.28 -11.14 -17.88
C GLU A 197 10.58 -11.18 -17.07
N THR A 198 10.52 -10.92 -15.77
CA THR A 198 11.68 -10.96 -14.87
C THR A 198 11.91 -12.35 -14.27
N VAL A 199 10.94 -13.25 -14.35
CA VAL A 199 11.04 -14.59 -13.78
C VAL A 199 11.88 -15.47 -14.71
N THR A 200 12.85 -16.16 -14.12
CA THR A 200 13.77 -17.06 -14.82
C THR A 200 13.47 -18.53 -14.57
N ASP A 201 12.89 -18.86 -13.42
CA ASP A 201 12.57 -20.24 -13.03
C ASP A 201 11.48 -20.27 -11.95
N ILE A 202 10.67 -21.32 -11.97
CA ILE A 202 9.68 -21.62 -10.93
C ILE A 202 9.84 -23.09 -10.54
N ALA A 203 10.44 -23.33 -9.37
CA ALA A 203 10.77 -24.64 -8.83
C ALA A 203 9.89 -24.98 -7.62
N LEU A 204 9.57 -26.26 -7.45
CA LEU A 204 8.87 -26.77 -6.28
C LEU A 204 9.75 -27.84 -5.61
N GLU A 205 10.05 -27.64 -4.32
CA GLU A 205 10.66 -28.64 -3.45
C GLU A 205 9.53 -29.26 -2.60
N GLU A 206 9.10 -30.47 -2.93
CA GLU A 206 8.05 -31.17 -2.20
C GLU A 206 8.54 -31.57 -0.80
N GLY A 207 7.73 -31.28 0.21
CA GLY A 207 7.99 -31.67 1.60
C GLY A 207 6.74 -32.23 2.27
N THR A 208 6.93 -32.97 3.36
CA THR A 208 5.85 -33.70 4.04
C THR A 208 4.96 -32.81 4.92
N GLU A 209 5.53 -31.74 5.49
CA GLU A 209 4.77 -30.76 6.30
C GLU A 209 4.53 -29.47 5.53
N ARG A 210 5.54 -29.01 4.80
CA ARG A 210 5.52 -27.83 3.95
C ARG A 210 6.32 -28.12 2.70
N SER A 211 5.79 -27.72 1.55
CA SER A 211 6.54 -27.67 0.30
C SER A 211 7.03 -26.24 0.06
N VAL A 212 8.19 -26.12 -0.59
CA VAL A 212 8.81 -24.82 -0.86
C VAL A 212 8.76 -24.52 -2.34
N LEU A 213 7.91 -23.56 -2.69
CA LEU A 213 7.85 -22.98 -4.02
C LEU A 213 8.90 -21.86 -4.12
N THR A 214 9.82 -21.97 -5.06
CA THR A 214 10.84 -20.95 -5.33
C THR A 214 10.62 -20.31 -6.69
N ILE A 215 10.42 -18.99 -6.70
CA ILE A 215 10.33 -18.18 -7.92
C ILE A 215 11.63 -17.39 -8.04
N LYS A 216 12.44 -17.71 -9.06
CA LYS A 216 13.74 -17.05 -9.29
C LYS A 216 13.60 -15.90 -10.28
N ALA A 217 14.33 -14.83 -10.01
CA ALA A 217 14.57 -13.69 -10.87
C ALA A 217 16.08 -13.35 -10.88
N PRO A 218 16.60 -12.57 -11.85
CA PRO A 218 18.04 -12.34 -12.01
C PRO A 218 18.80 -11.81 -10.78
N ARG A 219 18.11 -11.14 -9.86
CA ARG A 219 18.71 -10.54 -8.66
C ARG A 219 18.21 -11.13 -7.35
N ASP A 220 17.20 -11.99 -7.38
CA ASP A 220 16.55 -12.47 -6.15
C ASP A 220 15.76 -13.77 -6.38
N ALA A 221 15.46 -14.49 -5.30
CA ALA A 221 14.59 -15.65 -5.32
C ALA A 221 13.57 -15.57 -4.17
N MET A 222 12.29 -15.58 -4.53
CA MET A 222 11.22 -15.62 -3.54
C MET A 222 10.94 -17.07 -3.15
N ARG A 223 11.17 -17.39 -1.87
CA ARG A 223 10.88 -18.70 -1.29
C ARG A 223 9.56 -18.67 -0.54
N LEU A 224 8.60 -19.45 -1.01
CA LEU A 224 7.22 -19.49 -0.53
C LEU A 224 6.94 -20.85 0.10
N GLY A 225 6.58 -20.85 1.39
CA GLY A 225 6.17 -22.05 2.11
C GLY A 225 4.66 -22.23 2.02
N LEU A 226 4.23 -23.35 1.46
CA LEU A 226 2.82 -23.76 1.36
C LEU A 226 2.67 -25.18 1.93
N GLY A 227 1.44 -25.59 2.28
CA GLY A 227 1.19 -27.00 2.53
C GLY A 227 1.36 -27.83 1.24
N PRO A 228 1.52 -29.17 1.34
CA PRO A 228 1.93 -29.99 0.21
C PRO A 228 0.94 -29.95 -0.96
N ASP A 229 -0.36 -30.07 -0.67
CA ASP A 229 -1.40 -30.08 -1.70
C ASP A 229 -1.58 -28.68 -2.33
N GLU A 230 -1.54 -27.62 -1.51
CA GLU A 230 -1.63 -26.23 -2.00
C GLU A 230 -0.45 -25.87 -2.90
N ALA A 231 0.75 -26.35 -2.58
CA ALA A 231 1.95 -26.05 -3.34
C ALA A 231 1.91 -26.62 -4.76
N VAL A 232 1.37 -27.84 -4.91
CA VAL A 232 1.20 -28.50 -6.22
C VAL A 232 0.21 -27.72 -7.08
N ALA A 233 -0.93 -27.31 -6.50
CA ALA A 233 -1.92 -26.51 -7.21
C ALA A 233 -1.38 -25.11 -7.57
N ALA A 234 -0.74 -24.42 -6.62
CA ALA A 234 -0.17 -23.10 -6.82
C ALA A 234 0.95 -23.10 -7.88
N VAL A 235 1.88 -24.07 -7.85
CA VAL A 235 2.95 -24.13 -8.85
C VAL A 235 2.42 -24.42 -10.25
N ALA A 236 1.39 -25.26 -10.37
CA ALA A 236 0.77 -25.56 -11.66
C ALA A 236 0.12 -24.31 -12.26
N ALA A 237 -0.62 -23.56 -11.44
CA ALA A 237 -1.27 -22.32 -11.85
C ALA A 237 -0.26 -21.21 -12.20
N LEU A 238 0.78 -21.02 -11.39
CA LEU A 238 1.83 -20.04 -11.65
C LEU A 238 2.60 -20.35 -12.93
N ARG A 239 2.95 -21.61 -13.16
CA ARG A 239 3.63 -22.02 -14.39
C ARG A 239 2.75 -21.84 -15.63
N ALA A 240 1.43 -22.02 -15.51
CA ALA A 240 0.50 -21.74 -16.59
C ALA A 240 0.43 -20.22 -16.90
N ALA A 241 0.26 -19.40 -15.85
CA ALA A 241 0.27 -17.94 -15.95
C ALA A 241 1.58 -17.41 -16.57
N TRP A 242 2.73 -17.89 -16.10
CA TRP A 242 4.05 -17.48 -16.60
C TRP A 242 4.27 -17.84 -18.07
N ARG A 243 3.73 -18.98 -18.53
CA ARG A 243 3.78 -19.38 -19.95
C ARG A 243 2.75 -18.67 -20.84
N GLY A 244 1.97 -17.74 -20.29
CA GLY A 244 0.86 -17.12 -21.02
C GLY A 244 -0.18 -18.13 -21.49
N THR A 245 -0.25 -19.31 -20.85
CA THR A 245 -1.24 -20.34 -21.17
C THR A 245 -2.38 -20.17 -20.18
N PRO A 246 -3.58 -19.70 -20.61
CA PRO A 246 -4.73 -19.73 -19.73
C PRO A 246 -4.97 -21.20 -19.34
N LEU A 247 -5.04 -21.49 -18.04
CA LEU A 247 -5.61 -22.76 -17.59
C LEU A 247 -6.98 -22.87 -18.26
N SER A 248 -7.18 -23.91 -19.07
CA SER A 248 -8.48 -24.18 -19.70
C SER A 248 -9.21 -25.29 -18.92
N PRO A 249 -10.51 -25.12 -18.62
CA PRO A 249 -11.23 -23.88 -18.81
C PRO A 249 -10.62 -22.82 -17.88
N ALA A 250 -10.61 -21.55 -18.33
CA ALA A 250 -10.45 -20.45 -17.39
C ALA A 250 -11.41 -20.78 -16.23
N PRO A 251 -10.99 -20.63 -14.95
CA PRO A 251 -11.89 -20.88 -13.83
C PRO A 251 -13.23 -20.26 -14.22
N ARG A 252 -14.31 -21.05 -14.22
CA ARG A 252 -15.55 -20.74 -14.95
C ARG A 252 -16.14 -19.35 -14.64
N ASP A 253 -15.64 -18.72 -13.58
CA ASP A 253 -15.93 -17.38 -13.08
C ASP A 253 -14.63 -16.56 -12.87
N ALA A 254 -13.83 -16.37 -13.91
CA ALA A 254 -12.71 -15.41 -13.86
C ALA A 254 -13.28 -14.05 -13.43
N VAL A 255 -12.86 -13.56 -12.27
CA VAL A 255 -13.29 -12.25 -11.76
C VAL A 255 -12.70 -11.21 -12.71
N LEU A 256 -13.50 -10.76 -13.67
CA LEU A 256 -13.09 -9.72 -14.61
C LEU A 256 -12.93 -8.42 -13.82
N TYR A 257 -11.69 -8.09 -13.45
CA TYR A 257 -11.38 -6.76 -12.96
C TYR A 257 -11.29 -5.84 -14.18
N THR A 258 -12.28 -4.95 -14.31
CA THR A 258 -12.25 -3.88 -15.32
C THR A 258 -12.38 -2.55 -14.60
N LYS A 259 -11.23 -1.91 -14.36
CA LYS A 259 -11.21 -0.55 -13.80
C LYS A 259 -11.58 0.44 -14.90
N GLY A 260 -12.87 0.76 -15.02
CA GLY A 260 -13.36 1.91 -15.79
C GLY A 260 -13.21 1.87 -17.33
N ALA A 261 -13.50 0.76 -18.01
CA ALA A 261 -13.42 0.71 -19.48
C ALA A 261 -14.80 0.70 -20.18
N GLU A 262 -15.13 1.78 -20.89
CA GLU A 262 -15.74 1.69 -22.23
C GLU A 262 -14.62 1.78 -23.29
N PRO A 263 -14.76 1.15 -24.46
CA PRO A 263 -13.66 0.94 -25.40
C PRO A 263 -13.39 2.20 -26.23
N ASN A 264 -12.17 2.75 -26.14
CA ASN A 264 -11.68 3.70 -27.14
C ASN A 264 -10.45 3.13 -27.87
N PRO A 265 -10.55 2.87 -29.19
CA PRO A 265 -9.42 2.35 -29.95
C PRO A 265 -8.60 3.53 -30.49
N LYS A 266 -7.51 3.92 -29.81
CA LYS A 266 -6.29 4.51 -30.42
C LYS A 266 -5.27 5.00 -29.37
N ALA A 267 -4.00 4.90 -29.80
CA ALA A 267 -2.74 5.38 -29.18
C ALA A 267 -2.21 4.46 -28.06
N ALA A 268 -1.14 3.67 -28.20
CA ALA A 268 0.14 3.86 -28.89
C ALA A 268 0.81 5.20 -28.53
N GLY A 269 1.68 5.17 -27.51
CA GLY A 269 2.53 6.28 -27.09
C GLY A 269 3.16 6.00 -25.73
N SER A 270 4.45 5.65 -25.75
CA SER A 270 5.31 5.32 -24.61
C SER A 270 5.67 6.57 -23.78
N ASP A 271 5.75 6.42 -22.46
CA ASP A 271 6.83 6.93 -21.60
C ASP A 271 6.57 6.47 -20.15
N VAL A 272 6.96 5.22 -19.84
CA VAL A 272 6.96 4.72 -18.47
C VAL A 272 8.36 4.89 -17.90
N ALA A 273 8.52 5.88 -17.03
CA ALA A 273 9.68 5.99 -16.16
C ALA A 273 9.74 4.74 -15.26
N ALA A 274 10.84 3.98 -15.37
CA ALA A 274 11.07 2.76 -14.62
C ALA A 274 10.99 2.99 -13.10
N PRO A 275 10.14 2.25 -12.36
CA PRO A 275 10.25 2.20 -10.91
C PRO A 275 11.45 1.35 -10.51
N SER A 276 12.37 1.97 -9.78
CA SER A 276 13.63 1.38 -9.30
C SER A 276 13.37 0.27 -8.25
N PRO A 277 14.22 -0.78 -8.21
CA PRO A 277 14.01 -1.98 -7.41
C PRO A 277 14.19 -1.75 -5.89
N LEU A 278 13.43 -2.54 -5.13
CA LEU A 278 13.29 -2.54 -3.68
C LEU A 278 14.59 -2.90 -2.94
N GLY A 279 14.97 -2.06 -1.97
CA GLY A 279 15.70 -2.46 -0.77
C GLY A 279 17.22 -2.50 -0.83
N ASP A 280 17.88 -1.48 -1.39
CA ASP A 280 19.31 -1.28 -1.15
C ASP A 280 19.52 -0.57 0.21
N PRO A 281 20.28 -1.14 1.17
CA PRO A 281 20.67 -0.45 2.40
C PRO A 281 21.22 0.96 2.18
N TYR A 282 21.86 1.20 1.02
CA TYR A 282 22.37 2.51 0.64
C TYR A 282 21.27 3.54 0.32
N GLU A 283 20.12 3.13 -0.22
CA GLU A 283 18.96 4.00 -0.42
C GLU A 283 18.31 4.40 0.92
N GLU A 284 18.30 3.50 1.90
CA GLU A 284 17.83 3.83 3.26
C GLU A 284 18.79 4.77 3.99
N VAL A 285 20.10 4.62 3.78
CA VAL A 285 21.12 5.55 4.29
C VAL A 285 21.00 6.92 3.61
N LYS A 286 20.68 6.97 2.30
CA LYS A 286 20.45 8.22 1.56
C LYS A 286 19.25 9.00 2.10
N LYS A 287 18.13 8.31 2.36
CA LYS A 287 16.95 8.91 3.00
C LYS A 287 17.23 9.37 4.43
N ALA A 288 17.99 8.60 5.21
CA ALA A 288 18.40 9.01 6.55
C ALA A 288 19.27 10.28 6.51
N LYS A 289 20.08 10.47 5.46
CA LYS A 289 20.91 11.66 5.27
C LYS A 289 20.08 12.88 4.91
N GLU A 290 19.07 12.73 4.03
CA GLU A 290 18.12 13.80 3.73
C GLU A 290 17.36 14.28 4.98
N LEU A 291 17.03 13.37 5.90
CA LEU A 291 16.39 13.71 7.18
C LEU A 291 17.33 14.46 8.14
N LEU A 292 18.64 14.19 8.10
CA LEU A 292 19.66 14.94 8.84
C LEU A 292 19.83 16.35 8.26
N ASP A 293 19.88 16.46 6.93
CA ASP A 293 20.03 17.75 6.22
C ASP A 293 18.80 18.65 6.41
N LEU A 294 17.61 18.07 6.58
CA LEU A 294 16.38 18.78 6.93
C LEU A 294 16.27 19.13 8.44
N GLY A 295 17.26 18.75 9.25
CA GLY A 295 17.28 19.00 10.69
C GLY A 295 16.26 18.18 11.49
N ILE A 296 15.70 17.13 10.90
CA ILE A 296 14.73 16.23 11.53
C ILE A 296 15.45 15.18 12.38
N LEU A 297 16.64 14.75 11.94
CA LEU A 297 17.54 13.90 12.71
C LEU A 297 18.72 14.69 13.22
N THR A 298 19.19 14.34 14.41
CA THR A 298 20.52 14.74 14.88
C THR A 298 21.61 13.84 14.28
N GLN A 299 22.85 14.31 14.26
CA GLN A 299 24.00 13.56 13.72
C GLN A 299 24.15 12.18 14.39
N GLU A 300 23.94 12.09 15.71
CA GLU A 300 23.99 10.83 16.48
C GLU A 300 22.88 9.84 16.07
N GLU A 301 21.68 10.34 15.78
CA GLU A 301 20.55 9.51 15.38
C GLU A 301 20.73 8.95 13.98
N PHE A 302 21.27 9.77 13.08
CA PHE A 302 21.67 9.35 11.74
C PHE A 302 22.74 8.25 11.80
N ASP A 303 23.80 8.43 12.60
CA ASP A 303 24.91 7.47 12.67
C ASP A 303 24.48 6.11 13.26
N ARG A 304 23.59 6.12 14.24
CA ARG A 304 22.99 4.90 14.79
C ARG A 304 22.14 4.16 13.77
N LYS A 305 21.32 4.89 12.99
CA LYS A 305 20.48 4.33 11.92
C LYS A 305 21.36 3.76 10.80
N LYS A 306 22.42 4.48 10.41
CA LYS A 306 23.39 4.07 9.39
C LYS A 306 24.11 2.78 9.76
N ARG A 307 24.56 2.63 11.02
CA ARG A 307 25.17 1.39 11.51
C ARG A 307 24.20 0.21 11.50
N GLN A 308 22.96 0.44 11.93
CA GLN A 308 21.90 -0.57 11.90
C GLN A 308 21.56 -1.04 10.48
N LEU A 309 21.54 -0.11 9.51
CA LEU A 309 21.22 -0.39 8.12
C LEU A 309 22.38 -1.07 7.37
N LEU A 310 23.63 -0.74 7.70
CA LEU A 310 24.82 -1.30 7.06
C LEU A 310 25.41 -2.51 7.81
N GLY A 311 24.85 -2.88 8.96
CA GLY A 311 25.34 -4.01 9.77
C GLY A 311 26.75 -3.81 10.35
N LEU A 312 27.10 -2.56 10.71
CA LEU A 312 28.42 -2.14 11.21
C LEU A 312 28.43 -1.92 12.73
#